data_AF-A0A2N8T608-F1
#
_entry.id   AF-A0A2N8T608-F1
#
_cell.length_a   1.000
_cell.length_b   1.000
_cell.length_c   1.000
_cell.angle_alpha   90.00
_cell.angle_beta   90.00
_cell.angle_gamma   90.00
#
_symmetry.space_group_name_H-M   'P 1'
#
loop_
_entity.id
_entity.type
_entity.pdbx_description
1 polymer ?
#
loop_
_entity_poly.entity_id
_entity_poly.type
_entity_poly.pdbx_seq_one_letter_code
_entity_poly.pdbx_strand_id
1 'polypeptide(L)' 'MEIEHITSGIEEYRLTCAEFAALNRVKPETVRERICRTGSYHGVRPRKLASRRLLFPAVQVALVQGGEE' A
#
# COMPACT_ATOMS: atom_id res chain seq x y z
N MET A 1 -14.18 -12.18 -25.23
CA MET A 1 -12.71 -12.12 -25.26
C MET A 1 -12.29 -11.73 -23.85
N GLU A 2 -12.27 -12.73 -22.97
CA GLU A 2 -11.90 -12.58 -21.57
C GLU A 2 -10.37 -12.65 -21.56
N ILE A 3 -9.72 -11.50 -21.41
CA ILE A 3 -8.27 -11.46 -21.30
C ILE A 3 -7.96 -11.92 -19.87
N GLU A 4 -7.72 -13.22 -19.70
CA GLU A 4 -7.26 -13.79 -18.44
C GLU A 4 -5.94 -13.13 -18.03
N HIS A 5 -5.92 -12.75 -16.76
CA HIS A 5 -4.96 -11.82 -16.18
C HIS A 5 -3.55 -12.41 -16.15
N ILE A 6 -2.66 -11.93 -17.01
CA ILE A 6 -1.21 -12.24 -16.95
C ILE A 6 -0.50 -11.43 -15.84
N THR A 7 -1.23 -11.03 -14.81
CA THR A 7 -0.80 -9.97 -13.89
C THR A 7 -0.64 -10.44 -12.44
N SER A 8 -0.56 -11.76 -12.21
CA SER A 8 -0.50 -12.37 -10.87
C SER A 8 0.55 -11.79 -9.90
N GLY A 9 1.60 -11.08 -10.37
CA GLY A 9 2.59 -10.42 -9.51
C GLY A 9 2.52 -8.87 -9.44
N ILE A 10 1.66 -8.22 -10.25
CA ILE A 10 1.45 -6.75 -10.22
C ILE A 10 0.07 -6.39 -9.67
N GLU A 11 -0.89 -7.34 -9.65
CA GLU A 11 -2.24 -7.10 -9.10
C GLU A 11 -2.24 -6.67 -7.64
N GLU A 12 -1.21 -7.07 -6.88
CA GLU A 12 -1.10 -6.65 -5.49
C GLU A 12 -0.97 -5.12 -5.43
N TYR A 13 -0.06 -4.51 -6.19
CA TYR A 13 0.26 -3.08 -6.16
C TYR A 13 -0.62 -2.22 -7.06
N ARG A 14 -1.94 -2.29 -6.86
CA ARG A 14 -2.92 -1.53 -7.67
C ARG A 14 -3.45 -0.26 -7.01
N LEU A 15 -3.21 -0.06 -5.72
CA LEU A 15 -3.76 1.09 -5.00
C LEU A 15 -2.85 2.30 -5.10
N THR A 16 -3.43 3.48 -5.25
CA THR A 16 -2.68 4.73 -5.03
C THR A 16 -2.56 5.01 -3.54
N CYS A 17 -1.72 5.98 -3.17
CA CYS A 17 -1.62 6.41 -1.77
C CYS A 17 -2.98 6.85 -1.18
N ALA A 18 -3.85 7.46 -1.99
CA ALA A 18 -5.17 7.89 -1.53
C ALA A 18 -6.08 6.68 -1.30
N GLU A 19 -6.11 5.73 -2.24
CA GLU A 19 -6.90 4.50 -2.13
C GLU A 19 -6.43 3.63 -0.95
N PHE A 20 -5.12 3.48 -0.78
CA PHE A 20 -4.55 2.75 0.36
C PHE A 20 -4.88 3.42 1.70
N ALA A 21 -4.87 4.76 1.73
CA ALA A 21 -5.25 5.50 2.93
C ALA A 21 -6.74 5.35 3.25
N ALA A 22 -7.62 5.40 2.24
CA ALA A 22 -9.04 5.15 2.38
C ALA A 22 -9.32 3.72 2.88
N LEU A 23 -8.62 2.72 2.34
CA LEU A 23 -8.69 1.33 2.79
C LEU A 23 -8.32 1.18 4.28
N ASN A 24 -7.26 1.88 4.72
CA ASN A 24 -6.81 1.87 6.11
C ASN A 24 -7.53 2.90 7.00
N ARG A 25 -8.55 3.61 6.47
CA ARG A 25 -9.29 4.70 7.15
C ARG A 25 -8.39 5.80 7.75
N VAL A 26 -7.28 6.10 7.08
CA VAL A 26 -6.33 7.14 7.48
C VAL A 26 -6.25 8.25 6.42
N LYS A 27 -5.63 9.37 6.78
CA LYS A 27 -5.32 10.42 5.80
C LYS A 27 -4.16 10.01 4.90
N PRO A 28 -4.19 10.32 3.60
CA PRO A 28 -3.08 10.04 2.68
C PRO A 28 -1.79 10.75 3.07
N GLU A 29 -1.89 11.91 3.74
CA GLU A 29 -0.76 12.67 4.26
C GLU A 29 0.01 11.89 5.33
N THR A 30 -0.69 11.26 6.27
CA THR A 30 -0.08 10.40 7.30
C THR A 30 0.67 9.22 6.70
N VAL A 31 0.08 8.58 5.68
CA VAL A 31 0.73 7.47 4.97
C VAL A 31 2.01 7.95 4.30
N ARG A 32 1.98 9.08 3.59
CA ARG A 32 3.16 9.67 2.94
C ARG A 32 4.24 10.05 3.93
N GLU A 33 3.87 10.75 5.01
CA GLU A 33 4.82 11.17 6.05
C GLU A 33 5.55 9.96 6.61
N ARG A 34 4.80 8.93 7.01
CA ARG A 34 5.37 7.74 7.63
C ARG A 34 6.27 6.97 6.70
N ILE A 35 5.92 6.88 5.42
CA ILE A 35 6.76 6.25 4.39
C ILE A 35 8.02 7.06 4.12
N CYS A 36 7.94 8.38 4.05
CA CYS A 36 9.13 9.21 3.90
C CYS A 36 10.06 9.10 5.11
N ARG A 37 9.51 9.00 6.32
CA ARG A 37 10.28 8.88 7.56
C ARG A 37 10.87 7.49 7.81
N THR A 38 10.11 6.44 7.50
CA THR A 38 10.43 5.04 7.88
C THR A 38 10.79 4.17 6.67
N GLY A 39 10.55 4.64 5.45
CA GLY A 39 10.69 3.87 4.21
C GLY A 39 9.60 2.82 3.97
N SER A 40 8.69 2.63 4.92
CA SER A 40 7.59 1.66 4.87
C SER A 40 6.44 2.08 5.80
N TYR A 41 5.25 1.57 5.54
CA TYR A 41 4.06 1.80 6.36
C TYR A 41 3.64 0.49 7.02
N HIS A 42 3.99 0.28 8.29
CA HIS A 42 3.69 -0.97 9.03
C HIS A 42 4.11 -2.24 8.25
N GLY A 43 5.28 -2.23 7.60
CA GLY A 43 5.75 -3.34 6.76
C GLY A 43 5.32 -3.28 5.30
N VAL A 44 4.35 -2.41 4.94
CA VAL A 44 3.97 -2.18 3.55
C VAL A 44 4.98 -1.27 2.87
N ARG A 45 5.66 -1.77 1.83
CA ARG A 45 6.60 -1.01 1.01
C ARG A 45 5.91 -0.55 -0.27
N PRO A 46 5.84 0.75 -0.58
CA PRO A 46 5.28 1.19 -1.85
C PRO A 46 6.22 0.85 -3.00
N ARG A 47 5.66 0.57 -4.17
CA ARG A 47 6.41 0.36 -5.41
C ARG A 47 6.40 1.65 -6.22
N LYS A 48 7.59 2.11 -6.61
CA LYS A 48 7.75 3.29 -7.45
C LYS A 48 7.55 2.90 -8.92
N LEU A 49 6.55 3.48 -9.56
CA LEU A 49 6.29 3.29 -10.98
C LEU A 49 7.17 4.23 -11.82
N ALA A 50 7.46 3.85 -13.07
CA ALA A 50 8.17 4.69 -14.03
C ALA A 50 7.48 6.06 -14.23
N SER A 51 6.15 6.13 -14.05
CA SER A 51 5.35 7.36 -14.09
C SER A 51 5.53 8.27 -12.85
N ARG A 52 6.52 8.02 -12.00
CA ARG A 52 6.81 8.73 -10.73
C ARG A 52 5.72 8.63 -9.65
N ARG A 53 4.70 7.78 -9.84
CA ARG A 53 3.67 7.49 -8.83
C ARG A 53 4.12 6.36 -7.91
N LEU A 54 3.65 6.39 -6.66
CA LEU A 54 3.79 5.30 -5.71
C LEU A 54 2.52 4.46 -5.73
N LEU A 55 2.69 3.16 -5.92
CA LEU A 55 1.64 2.16 -5.86
C LEU A 55 1.77 1.33 -4.58
N PHE A 56 0.63 0.95 -4.04
CA PHE A 56 0.47 0.27 -2.78
C PHE A 56 -0.26 -1.05 -2.99
N PRO A 57 0.10 -2.06 -2.19
CA PRO A 57 -0.65 -3.30 -2.19
C PRO A 57 -2.07 -3.07 -1.68
N ALA A 58 -3.04 -3.81 -2.20
CA ALA A 58 -4.41 -3.82 -1.70
C ALA A 58 -4.56 -4.61 -0.38
N VAL A 59 -3.70 -4.29 0.59
CA VAL A 59 -3.65 -4.92 1.91
C VAL A 59 -4.09 -3.92 2.97
N GLN A 60 -5.01 -4.35 3.83
CA GLN A 60 -5.34 -3.61 5.02
C GLN A 60 -4.34 -3.99 6.10
N VAL A 61 -3.62 -3.01 6.62
CA VAL A 61 -2.75 -3.23 7.76
C VAL A 61 -3.63 -3.30 9.00
N ALA A 62 -3.97 -4.52 9.39
CA ALA A 62 -4.39 -4.77 10.76
C ALA A 62 -3.13 -4.68 11.63
N LEU A 63 -3.11 -3.77 12.60
CA LEU A 63 -2.26 -3.99 13.76
C LEU A 63 -2.76 -5.29 14.38
N VAL A 64 -2.05 -6.41 14.16
CA VAL A 64 -1.99 -7.42 15.20
C VAL A 64 -1.40 -6.64 16.37
N GLN A 65 -2.26 -6.27 17.32
CA GLN A 65 -1.81 -5.96 18.65
C GLN A 65 -1.22 -7.28 19.16
N GLY A 66 0.05 -7.53 18.84
CA GLY A 66 0.85 -8.47 19.57
C GLY A 66 0.88 -7.90 20.97
N GLY A 67 0.09 -8.50 21.85
CA GLY A 67 0.09 -8.20 23.26
C GLY A 67 1.54 -8.19 23.75
N GLU A 68 1.90 -7.05 24.30
CA GLU A 68 2.88 -6.96 25.36
C GLU A 68 2.50 -7.93 26.49
N GLU A 69 3.36 -8.92 26.73
CA GLU A 69 3.67 -9.47 28.06
C GLU A 69 5.19 -9.57 28.19
#